data_AF-A0A8T2RWK3-F1
#
_entry.id   AF-A0A8T2RWK3-F1
#
_cell.length_a   1.000
_cell.length_b   1.000
_cell.length_c   1.000
_cell.angle_alpha   90.00
_cell.angle_beta   90.00
_cell.angle_gamma   90.00
#
_symmetry.space_group_name_H-M   'P 1'
#
loop_
_entity.id
_entity.type
_entity.pdbx_description
1 polymer ?
#
loop_
_entity_poly.entity_id
_entity_poly.type
_entity_poly.pdbx_seq_one_letter_code
_entity_poly.pdbx_strand_id
1 'polypeptide(L)'
;MSAVVCVKRSLFEEIHPPVPKRLRCRGSSPTHLHPSRSGCLVGSNEVESVTSSDPANQVSQLRSLFPDMDGEVIQKVLESNGNNLDSAIRSLNELRLSSDRGADINHGYTENNESNLMIGQKGDLQGIGPQPDAVEIVSADKENSGKFEGSQWVELFVREMLSASNLDDAKDRATRALEAFETTLVSRSGCVFQELQKENTVLKQQIQTLIRENHVLKRAVTIQHERQLEHENCAQEVQTLKQLVVQYQDQVRTLELNNYSLSLHLRRAQEGSSMPGRFHPDVF
;
A
#
# COMPACT_ATOMS: atom_id res chain seq x y z
N MET A 1 12.72 37.44 22.96
CA MET A 1 13.68 36.34 23.24
C MET A 1 13.51 35.90 24.67
N SER A 2 13.74 34.61 24.90
CA SER A 2 13.88 33.92 26.19
C SER A 2 12.63 33.26 26.78
N ALA A 3 12.59 31.95 26.53
CA ALA A 3 11.85 30.92 27.25
C ALA A 3 12.53 30.57 28.58
N VAL A 4 11.74 30.11 29.55
CA VAL A 4 12.17 29.41 30.78
C VAL A 4 11.11 28.32 31.01
N VAL A 5 11.29 27.09 30.50
CA VAL A 5 11.92 25.91 31.13
C VAL A 5 11.31 25.56 32.50
N CYS A 6 10.32 24.66 32.51
CA CYS A 6 9.90 23.92 33.70
C CYS A 6 10.58 22.54 33.73
N VAL A 7 11.59 22.41 34.59
CA VAL A 7 12.23 21.12 34.94
C VAL A 7 11.64 20.65 36.27
N LYS A 8 10.98 19.48 36.26
CA LYS A 8 10.48 18.79 37.46
C LYS A 8 11.60 17.88 37.99
N ARG A 9 11.89 17.97 39.29
CA ARG A 9 12.76 17.06 40.05
C ARG A 9 11.93 16.16 40.96
N SER A 10 12.24 14.87 41.00
CA SER A 10 12.15 13.95 42.16
C SER A 10 12.82 12.64 41.69
N LEU A 11 14.06 12.26 42.03
CA LEU A 11 14.67 11.94 43.33
C LEU A 11 13.82 10.97 44.17
N PHE A 12 14.08 9.67 44.01
CA PHE A 12 14.13 8.71 45.11
C PHE A 12 15.08 7.57 44.73
N GLU A 13 16.12 7.41 45.54
CA GLU A 13 17.12 6.36 45.48
C GLU A 13 17.28 5.83 46.91
N GLU A 14 16.95 4.55 47.15
CA GLU A 14 17.39 3.83 48.36
C GLU A 14 17.36 2.28 48.17
N ILE A 15 18.50 1.73 47.73
CA ILE A 15 19.34 0.66 48.34
C ILE A 15 18.74 -0.75 48.71
N HIS A 16 19.06 -1.75 47.84
CA HIS A 16 19.54 -3.19 47.94
C HIS A 16 19.36 -4.08 49.23
N PRO A 17 19.64 -5.44 49.28
CA PRO A 17 20.42 -6.35 48.39
C PRO A 17 19.88 -7.86 48.28
N PRO A 18 20.65 -8.98 48.02
CA PRO A 18 20.56 -9.77 46.76
C PRO A 18 20.50 -11.34 46.85
N VAL A 19 20.57 -12.02 45.67
CA VAL A 19 21.12 -13.39 45.30
C VAL A 19 20.35 -14.71 45.62
N PRO A 20 20.65 -15.90 44.98
CA PRO A 20 21.18 -16.24 43.62
C PRO A 20 20.75 -17.60 42.93
N LYS A 21 21.23 -17.80 41.67
CA LYS A 21 21.66 -19.05 40.94
C LYS A 21 20.76 -19.77 39.89
N ARG A 22 21.23 -19.62 38.63
CA ARG A 22 21.33 -20.57 37.49
C ARG A 22 21.00 -22.06 37.72
N LEU A 23 20.33 -22.67 36.73
CA LEU A 23 20.82 -23.86 36.00
C LEU A 23 20.06 -24.07 34.67
N ARG A 24 20.75 -24.72 33.74
CA ARG A 24 20.48 -24.85 32.30
C ARG A 24 20.34 -26.35 31.97
N CYS A 25 19.54 -26.67 30.95
CA CYS A 25 19.62 -27.81 30.01
C CYS A 25 18.96 -29.18 30.31
N ARG A 26 18.32 -29.69 29.23
CA ARG A 26 17.97 -31.08 28.82
C ARG A 26 16.88 -31.80 29.65
N GLY A 27 15.86 -32.47 29.10
CA GLY A 27 15.60 -33.02 27.77
C GLY A 27 15.25 -34.50 27.92
N SER A 28 14.09 -34.95 27.42
CA SER A 28 13.77 -36.27 26.79
C SER A 28 12.28 -36.65 26.94
N SER A 29 11.63 -36.94 25.81
CA SER A 29 10.30 -37.56 25.61
C SER A 29 10.37 -39.10 25.84
N PRO A 30 9.45 -39.96 25.32
CA PRO A 30 7.97 -40.05 25.37
C PRO A 30 7.47 -41.48 25.79
N THR A 31 6.16 -41.69 26.01
CA THR A 31 5.40 -42.97 25.87
C THR A 31 3.89 -42.67 26.00
N HIS A 32 2.99 -42.79 25.02
CA HIS A 32 2.45 -43.87 24.16
C HIS A 32 1.37 -44.78 24.81
N LEU A 33 0.25 -44.94 24.06
CA LEU A 33 -0.86 -45.93 24.10
C LEU A 33 -1.98 -45.68 25.15
N HIS A 34 -3.31 -45.83 24.95
CA HIS A 34 -4.34 -45.96 23.87
C HIS A 34 -5.71 -46.21 24.62
N PRO A 35 -6.83 -46.72 24.03
CA PRO A 35 -7.81 -46.13 23.10
C PRO A 35 -9.29 -46.32 23.59
N SER A 36 -10.30 -45.77 22.87
CA SER A 36 -11.61 -46.45 22.68
C SER A 36 -12.46 -45.85 21.55
N ARG A 37 -13.05 -46.76 20.77
CA ARG A 37 -13.88 -46.63 19.56
C ARG A 37 -15.33 -46.24 19.87
N SER A 38 -15.99 -45.57 18.92
CA SER A 38 -17.30 -45.90 18.29
C SER A 38 -17.72 -44.67 17.45
N GLY A 39 -18.05 -44.67 16.15
CA GLY A 39 -18.46 -45.71 15.21
C GLY A 39 -19.85 -45.37 14.65
N CYS A 40 -19.94 -44.67 13.51
CA CYS A 40 -20.98 -44.85 12.48
C CYS A 40 -20.63 -44.08 11.18
N LEU A 41 -20.99 -44.73 10.07
CA LEU A 41 -20.58 -44.52 8.68
C LEU A 41 -21.66 -43.80 7.84
N VAL A 42 -21.25 -43.43 6.61
CA VAL A 42 -21.98 -42.94 5.41
C VAL A 42 -21.93 -41.41 5.25
N GLY A 43 -21.37 -40.81 4.20
CA GLY A 43 -20.71 -41.34 3.00
C GLY A 43 -20.21 -40.18 2.10
N SER A 44 -19.00 -40.36 1.59
CA SER A 44 -18.48 -39.88 0.29
C SER A 44 -18.36 -38.36 0.03
N ASN A 45 -17.16 -37.81 0.30
CA ASN A 45 -16.23 -37.31 -0.72
C ASN A 45 -15.05 -36.58 -0.04
N GLU A 46 -14.01 -37.33 0.32
CA GLU A 46 -12.66 -36.80 0.47
C GLU A 46 -11.86 -37.28 -0.74
N VAL A 47 -11.33 -36.36 -1.55
CA VAL A 47 -10.03 -36.53 -2.19
C VAL A 47 -9.40 -35.14 -2.41
N GLU A 48 -8.42 -34.85 -1.56
CA GLU A 48 -7.15 -34.19 -1.88
C GLU A 48 -7.11 -32.71 -2.30
N SER A 49 -6.53 -31.92 -1.39
CA SER A 49 -5.60 -30.86 -1.72
C SER A 49 -4.48 -31.40 -2.63
N VAL A 50 -4.59 -31.16 -3.93
CA VAL A 50 -3.48 -31.25 -4.88
C VAL A 50 -3.26 -29.86 -5.47
N THR A 51 -2.21 -29.20 -5.01
CA THR A 51 -1.50 -28.20 -5.81
C THR A 51 -0.94 -28.94 -7.03
N SER A 52 -1.74 -29.10 -8.08
CA SER A 52 -1.25 -29.59 -9.37
C SER A 52 -0.53 -28.43 -10.03
N SER A 53 0.77 -28.31 -9.75
CA SER A 53 1.71 -27.58 -10.59
C SER A 53 1.82 -28.32 -11.92
N ASP A 54 0.78 -28.23 -12.73
CA ASP A 54 0.76 -28.82 -14.06
C ASP A 54 1.37 -27.78 -15.01
N PRO A 55 2.59 -28.03 -15.55
CA PRO A 55 3.32 -27.03 -16.33
C PRO A 55 2.51 -26.58 -17.57
N ALA A 56 1.65 -27.45 -18.11
CA ALA A 56 0.78 -27.13 -19.24
C ALA A 56 -0.24 -26.02 -18.95
N ASN A 57 -0.80 -25.98 -17.74
CA ASN A 57 -1.74 -24.93 -17.33
C ASN A 57 -1.02 -23.60 -17.10
N GLN A 58 0.20 -23.64 -16.57
CA GLN A 58 1.03 -22.46 -16.36
C GLN A 58 1.50 -21.85 -17.69
N VAL A 59 1.90 -22.67 -18.67
CA VAL A 59 2.25 -22.19 -20.02
C VAL A 59 1.03 -21.56 -20.69
N SER A 60 -0.15 -22.17 -20.57
CA SER A 60 -1.39 -21.62 -21.13
C SER A 60 -1.76 -20.26 -20.52
N GLN A 61 -1.57 -20.11 -19.20
CA GLN A 61 -1.79 -18.84 -18.50
C GLN A 61 -0.79 -17.77 -18.95
N LEU A 62 0.49 -18.10 -19.08
CA LEU A 62 1.52 -17.17 -19.57
C LEU A 62 1.27 -16.77 -21.04
N ARG A 63 0.79 -17.69 -21.87
CA ARG A 63 0.42 -17.40 -23.26
C ARG A 63 -0.74 -16.43 -23.39
N SER A 64 -1.67 -16.45 -22.43
CA SER A 64 -2.76 -15.45 -22.36
C SER A 64 -2.26 -14.05 -21.96
N LEU A 65 -1.22 -13.98 -21.13
CA LEU A 65 -0.62 -12.72 -20.67
C LEU A 65 0.38 -12.13 -21.69
N PHE A 66 0.95 -12.96 -22.55
CA PHE A 66 1.92 -12.57 -23.58
C PHE A 66 1.53 -13.11 -24.96
N PRO A 67 0.49 -12.55 -25.62
CA PRO A 67 0.01 -13.04 -26.91
C PRO A 67 1.02 -12.90 -28.05
N ASP A 68 1.92 -11.91 -27.96
CA ASP A 68 2.89 -11.58 -29.00
C ASP A 68 4.21 -12.37 -28.87
N MET A 69 4.34 -13.23 -27.86
CA MET A 69 5.56 -14.02 -27.59
C MET A 69 5.37 -15.47 -28.02
N ASP A 70 6.43 -16.07 -28.58
CA ASP A 70 6.40 -17.46 -29.02
C ASP A 70 6.22 -18.43 -27.83
N GLY A 71 5.40 -19.46 -28.01
CA GLY A 71 5.08 -20.46 -27.00
C GLY A 71 6.31 -21.24 -26.52
N GLU A 72 7.28 -21.48 -27.40
CA GLU A 72 8.54 -22.15 -27.05
C GLU A 72 9.41 -21.28 -26.12
N VAL A 73 9.42 -19.96 -26.32
CA VAL A 73 10.14 -19.01 -25.44
C VAL A 73 9.50 -18.96 -24.06
N ILE A 74 8.16 -18.93 -24.01
CA ILE A 74 7.40 -18.97 -22.76
C ILE A 74 7.69 -20.25 -21.98
N GLN A 75 7.69 -21.40 -22.65
CA GLN A 75 7.98 -22.69 -22.03
C GLN A 75 9.42 -22.75 -21.50
N LYS A 76 10.41 -22.33 -22.29
CA LYS A 76 11.82 -22.33 -21.90
C LYS A 76 12.12 -21.41 -20.72
N VAL A 77 11.45 -20.25 -20.66
CA VAL A 77 11.57 -19.32 -19.53
C VAL A 77 10.91 -19.89 -18.28
N LEU A 78 9.76 -20.55 -18.40
CA LEU A 78 9.09 -21.21 -17.28
C LEU A 78 9.94 -22.35 -16.70
N GLU A 79 10.54 -23.17 -17.57
CA GLU A 79 11.46 -24.26 -17.18
C GLU A 79 12.71 -23.71 -16.47
N SER A 80 13.30 -22.62 -17.01
CA SER A 80 14.48 -21.97 -16.41
C SER A 80 14.19 -21.31 -15.07
N ASN A 81 12.93 -20.92 -14.82
CA ASN A 81 12.48 -20.31 -13.57
C ASN A 81 11.86 -21.34 -12.59
N GLY A 82 12.02 -22.64 -12.85
CA GLY A 82 11.59 -23.71 -11.96
C GLY A 82 10.07 -23.79 -11.79
N ASN A 83 9.31 -23.60 -12.87
CA ASN A 83 7.83 -23.64 -12.87
C ASN A 83 7.18 -22.62 -11.93
N ASN A 84 7.88 -21.52 -11.63
CA ASN A 84 7.35 -20.40 -10.86
C ASN A 84 6.77 -19.34 -11.79
N LEU A 85 5.44 -19.23 -11.80
CA LEU A 85 4.70 -18.31 -12.67
C LEU A 85 5.16 -16.85 -12.51
N ASP A 86 5.31 -16.35 -11.28
CA ASP A 86 5.67 -14.95 -11.03
C ASP A 86 7.09 -14.60 -11.49
N SER A 87 8.03 -15.54 -11.36
CA SER A 87 9.40 -15.36 -11.84
C SER A 87 9.47 -15.42 -13.36
N ALA A 88 8.68 -16.30 -13.99
CA ALA A 88 8.54 -16.36 -15.44
C ALA A 88 7.91 -15.08 -16.01
N ILE A 89 6.87 -14.51 -15.36
CA ILE A 89 6.25 -13.24 -15.75
C ILE A 89 7.26 -12.09 -15.70
N ARG A 90 8.08 -12.01 -14.64
CA ARG A 90 9.12 -10.96 -14.54
C ARG A 90 10.16 -11.09 -15.64
N SER A 91 10.66 -12.30 -15.88
CA SER A 91 11.67 -12.56 -16.92
C SER A 91 11.13 -12.32 -18.34
N LEU A 92 9.88 -12.70 -18.62
CA LEU A 92 9.24 -12.43 -19.91
C LEU A 92 9.02 -10.93 -20.14
N ASN A 93 8.61 -10.18 -19.13
CA ASN A 93 8.52 -8.72 -19.22
C ASN A 93 9.87 -8.07 -19.50
N GLU A 94 10.93 -8.53 -18.84
CA GLU A 94 12.30 -8.04 -19.08
C GLU A 94 12.76 -8.35 -20.52
N LEU A 95 12.45 -9.53 -21.05
CA LEU A 95 12.72 -9.89 -22.45
C LEU A 95 11.95 -9.02 -23.43
N ARG A 96 10.68 -8.69 -23.16
CA ARG A 96 9.92 -7.75 -24.01
C ARG A 96 10.52 -6.36 -24.03
N LEU A 97 10.90 -5.85 -22.85
CA LEU A 97 11.53 -4.53 -22.71
C LEU A 97 12.93 -4.48 -23.34
N SER A 98 13.64 -5.61 -23.35
CA SER A 98 14.96 -5.74 -23.99
C SER A 98 14.84 -5.90 -25.51
N SER A 99 13.80 -6.60 -25.99
CA SER A 99 13.53 -6.75 -27.42
C SER A 99 13.09 -5.45 -28.08
N ASP A 100 12.39 -4.57 -27.34
CA ASP A 100 12.01 -3.23 -27.79
C ASP A 100 13.21 -2.25 -27.86
N ARG A 101 14.28 -2.54 -27.11
CA ARG A 101 15.57 -1.81 -27.20
C ARG A 101 16.52 -2.39 -28.25
N GLY A 102 16.19 -3.53 -28.86
CA GLY A 102 17.08 -4.28 -29.75
C GLY A 102 17.14 -3.81 -31.20
N ALA A 103 16.39 -2.77 -31.58
CA ALA A 103 16.42 -2.22 -32.95
C ALA A 103 17.60 -1.27 -33.22
N ASP A 104 18.30 -0.80 -32.18
CA ASP A 104 19.40 0.18 -32.35
C ASP A 104 20.73 -0.37 -31.81
N ILE A 105 21.47 -1.08 -32.67
CA ILE A 105 22.89 -1.35 -32.42
C ILE A 105 23.71 -0.14 -32.88
N ASN A 106 24.27 0.62 -31.93
CA ASN A 106 25.67 1.05 -31.89
C ASN A 106 25.88 2.15 -30.83
N HIS A 107 26.52 1.81 -29.71
CA HIS A 107 27.79 2.39 -29.28
C HIS A 107 28.18 1.77 -27.94
N GLY A 108 29.31 1.08 -27.91
CA GLY A 108 29.93 0.63 -26.67
C GLY A 108 30.35 1.84 -25.82
N TYR A 109 30.31 1.68 -24.50
CA TYR A 109 31.48 1.63 -23.64
C TYR A 109 30.96 1.50 -22.20
N THR A 110 31.39 0.42 -21.56
CA THR A 110 31.42 0.23 -20.12
C THR A 110 32.30 1.30 -19.47
N GLU A 111 31.80 2.00 -18.45
CA GLU A 111 32.36 1.98 -17.08
C GLU A 111 31.66 3.00 -16.17
N ASN A 112 31.12 2.48 -15.07
CA ASN A 112 31.20 2.98 -13.70
C ASN A 112 31.06 4.49 -13.45
N ASN A 113 29.94 4.89 -12.84
CA ASN A 113 30.00 5.34 -11.45
C ASN A 113 28.61 5.45 -10.81
N GLU A 114 28.55 4.90 -9.62
CA GLU A 114 27.43 4.91 -8.69
C GLU A 114 27.08 6.33 -8.24
N SER A 115 25.80 6.66 -8.21
CA SER A 115 25.15 7.30 -7.06
C SER A 115 23.64 7.44 -7.28
N ASN A 116 22.93 6.39 -6.88
CA ASN A 116 21.85 6.49 -5.89
C ASN A 116 20.71 7.50 -6.16
N LEU A 117 19.73 7.11 -6.98
CA LEU A 117 18.33 7.56 -6.80
C LEU A 117 17.51 6.41 -6.23
N MET A 118 17.22 6.53 -4.93
CA MET A 118 16.29 5.69 -4.18
C MET A 118 14.86 5.92 -4.69
N ILE A 119 14.40 5.11 -5.65
CA ILE A 119 12.98 5.02 -6.04
C ILE A 119 12.35 3.87 -5.23
N GLY A 120 11.73 4.23 -4.12
CA GLY A 120 10.92 3.32 -3.31
C GLY A 120 9.48 3.26 -3.82
N GLN A 121 9.13 2.09 -4.35
CA GLN A 121 7.83 1.41 -4.29
C GLN A 121 6.56 2.18 -4.70
N LYS A 122 6.02 1.78 -5.86
CA LYS A 122 4.61 1.93 -6.22
C LYS A 122 3.93 0.57 -6.00
N GLY A 123 3.01 0.51 -5.05
CA GLY A 123 2.05 -0.58 -4.92
C GLY A 123 0.75 -0.17 -5.61
N ASP A 124 0.27 -1.02 -6.51
CA ASP A 124 -1.03 -0.94 -7.16
C ASP A 124 -2.14 -1.44 -6.23
N LEU A 125 -3.32 -0.81 -6.29
CA LEU A 125 -4.61 -1.48 -6.11
C LEU A 125 -5.64 -0.85 -7.07
N GLN A 126 -6.10 -1.66 -8.03
CA GLN A 126 -7.43 -1.60 -8.67
C GLN A 126 -8.50 -1.94 -7.60
N GLY A 127 -9.76 -1.51 -7.65
CA GLY A 127 -10.57 -0.85 -8.66
C GLY A 127 -12.03 -0.78 -8.17
N ILE A 128 -12.96 -0.66 -9.12
CA ILE A 128 -14.44 -0.71 -9.03
C ILE A 128 -15.11 0.68 -9.03
N GLY A 129 -15.73 1.02 -10.17
CA GLY A 129 -16.65 2.15 -10.34
C GLY A 129 -18.00 1.92 -9.65
N PRO A 130 -18.91 2.90 -9.69
CA PRO A 130 -19.75 3.04 -10.88
C PRO A 130 -20.00 4.49 -11.34
N GLN A 131 -20.10 4.67 -12.66
CA GLN A 131 -20.89 5.74 -13.28
C GLN A 131 -22.39 5.49 -12.98
N PRO A 132 -23.30 6.48 -12.97
CA PRO A 132 -23.40 7.53 -13.98
C PRO A 132 -23.70 8.94 -13.43
N ASP A 133 -23.33 9.97 -14.17
CA ASP A 133 -24.25 11.07 -14.45
C ASP A 133 -23.74 11.89 -15.63
N ALA A 134 -24.60 12.00 -16.62
CA ALA A 134 -24.40 12.76 -17.82
C ALA A 134 -24.45 14.25 -17.48
N VAL A 135 -23.34 14.96 -17.74
CA VAL A 135 -23.40 16.40 -17.96
C VAL A 135 -22.80 16.65 -19.33
N GLU A 136 -23.70 16.64 -20.30
CA GLU A 136 -23.54 17.27 -21.60
C GLU A 136 -23.13 18.74 -21.37
N ILE A 137 -21.86 19.06 -21.59
CA ILE A 137 -21.48 20.43 -21.99
C ILE A 137 -20.98 20.32 -23.41
N VAL A 138 -21.96 20.43 -24.31
CA VAL A 138 -21.82 20.79 -25.70
C VAL A 138 -20.81 21.93 -25.80
N SER A 139 -19.59 21.62 -26.23
CA SER A 139 -18.68 22.61 -26.81
C SER A 139 -18.70 22.42 -28.32
N ALA A 140 -19.89 22.64 -28.87
CA ALA A 140 -20.02 23.02 -30.26
C ALA A 140 -19.37 24.39 -30.46
N ASP A 141 -18.75 24.56 -31.62
CA ASP A 141 -18.33 25.82 -32.21
C ASP A 141 -17.07 26.49 -31.64
N LYS A 142 -15.91 25.88 -31.91
CA LYS A 142 -14.72 26.69 -32.25
C LYS A 142 -13.76 26.02 -33.23
N GLU A 143 -14.27 25.25 -34.18
CA GLU A 143 -13.51 24.80 -35.34
C GLU A 143 -13.84 25.64 -36.58
N ASN A 144 -13.55 26.95 -36.58
CA ASN A 144 -13.50 27.66 -37.87
C ASN A 144 -12.67 28.96 -37.95
N SER A 145 -11.75 29.23 -37.02
CA SER A 145 -10.83 30.37 -37.19
C SER A 145 -9.39 29.89 -37.33
N GLY A 146 -8.91 29.74 -38.57
CA GLY A 146 -7.47 29.72 -38.83
C GLY A 146 -6.87 28.51 -39.57
N LYS A 147 -7.68 27.66 -40.20
CA LYS A 147 -7.18 26.72 -41.23
C LYS A 147 -7.25 27.40 -42.61
N PHE A 148 -6.49 28.48 -42.79
CA PHE A 148 -6.08 28.83 -44.14
C PHE A 148 -5.10 27.76 -44.57
N GLU A 149 -5.59 26.80 -45.35
CA GLU A 149 -4.84 25.62 -45.74
C GLU A 149 -3.69 26.02 -46.67
N GLY A 150 -2.56 25.30 -46.60
CA GLY A 150 -1.38 25.66 -47.42
C GLY A 150 -1.70 25.76 -48.91
N SER A 151 -2.67 24.95 -49.38
CA SER A 151 -3.25 25.00 -50.71
C SER A 151 -3.87 26.35 -51.06
N GLN A 152 -4.64 26.95 -50.15
CA GLN A 152 -5.29 28.24 -50.38
C GLN A 152 -4.28 29.38 -50.46
N TRP A 153 -3.16 29.30 -49.71
CA TRP A 153 -2.08 30.29 -49.80
C TRP A 153 -1.33 30.17 -51.13
N VAL A 154 -1.10 28.95 -51.60
CA VAL A 154 -0.51 28.69 -52.92
C VAL A 154 -1.41 29.22 -54.04
N GLU A 155 -2.71 28.97 -53.97
CA GLU A 155 -3.67 29.48 -54.97
C GLU A 155 -3.76 31.02 -54.98
N LEU A 156 -3.76 31.66 -53.81
CA LEU A 156 -3.70 33.12 -53.71
C LEU A 156 -2.40 33.68 -54.26
N PHE A 157 -1.27 33.07 -53.91
CA PHE A 157 0.05 33.47 -54.37
C PHE A 157 0.18 33.38 -55.89
N VAL A 158 -0.21 32.23 -56.47
CA VAL A 158 -0.18 32.01 -57.92
C VAL A 158 -1.15 32.95 -58.64
N ARG A 159 -2.35 33.18 -58.10
CA ARG A 159 -3.32 34.13 -58.68
C ARG A 159 -2.81 35.57 -58.68
N GLU A 160 -2.20 36.03 -57.58
CA GLU A 160 -1.61 37.37 -57.50
C GLU A 160 -0.46 37.53 -58.50
N MET A 161 0.43 36.55 -58.61
CA MET A 161 1.51 36.58 -59.59
C MET A 161 1.02 36.53 -61.04
N LEU A 162 -0.01 35.74 -61.36
CA LEU A 162 -0.59 35.66 -62.71
C LEU A 162 -1.27 36.97 -63.13
N SER A 163 -1.68 37.79 -62.17
CA SER A 163 -2.27 39.12 -62.42
C SER A 163 -1.23 40.22 -62.65
N ALA A 164 0.06 39.92 -62.53
CA ALA A 164 1.13 40.89 -62.64
C ALA A 164 1.33 41.39 -64.08
N SER A 165 1.61 42.68 -64.22
CA SER A 165 1.79 43.32 -65.55
C SER A 165 3.20 43.18 -66.10
N ASN A 166 4.20 43.00 -65.23
CA ASN A 166 5.60 42.80 -65.59
C ASN A 166 6.32 41.99 -64.49
N LEU A 167 7.58 41.62 -64.74
CA LEU A 167 8.35 40.79 -63.81
C LEU A 167 8.58 41.47 -62.44
N ASP A 168 8.76 42.78 -62.40
CA ASP A 168 9.02 43.49 -61.15
C ASP A 168 7.74 43.65 -60.30
N ASP A 169 6.58 43.89 -60.94
CA ASP A 169 5.25 43.85 -60.30
C ASP A 169 4.95 42.44 -59.75
N ALA A 170 5.34 41.39 -60.47
CA ALA A 170 5.21 40.02 -59.97
C ALA A 170 6.06 39.77 -58.72
N LYS A 171 7.29 40.32 -58.66
CA LYS A 171 8.14 40.24 -57.47
C LYS A 171 7.55 41.03 -56.30
N ASP A 172 7.07 42.26 -56.53
CA ASP A 172 6.46 43.09 -55.49
C ASP A 172 5.15 42.51 -54.94
N ARG A 173 4.42 41.74 -55.76
CA ARG A 173 3.25 40.97 -55.31
C ARG A 173 3.66 39.73 -54.53
N ALA A 174 4.66 39.01 -55.00
CA ALA A 174 5.17 37.82 -54.33
C ALA A 174 5.73 38.15 -52.94
N THR A 175 6.50 39.23 -52.80
CA THR A 175 7.02 39.68 -51.50
C THR A 175 5.89 40.00 -50.53
N ARG A 176 4.91 40.83 -50.94
CA ARG A 176 3.76 41.17 -50.10
C ARG A 176 2.93 39.94 -49.70
N ALA A 177 2.73 38.99 -50.62
CA ALA A 177 1.99 37.76 -50.34
C ALA A 177 2.74 36.85 -49.34
N LEU A 178 4.07 36.76 -49.45
CA LEU A 178 4.90 35.99 -48.51
C LEU A 178 5.01 36.66 -47.14
N GLU A 179 5.11 37.99 -47.08
CA GLU A 179 5.06 38.75 -45.82
C GLU A 179 3.70 38.57 -45.12
N ALA A 180 2.60 38.63 -45.87
CA ALA A 180 1.26 38.34 -45.35
C ALA A 180 1.16 36.90 -44.82
N PHE A 181 1.70 35.92 -45.55
CA PHE A 181 1.77 34.55 -45.08
C PHE A 181 2.57 34.42 -43.78
N GLU A 182 3.77 35.00 -43.71
CA GLU A 182 4.63 34.98 -42.53
C GLU A 182 3.94 35.58 -41.30
N THR A 183 3.30 36.75 -41.45
CA THR A 183 2.56 37.38 -40.35
C THR A 183 1.42 36.51 -39.83
N THR A 184 0.70 35.81 -40.72
CA THR A 184 -0.33 34.85 -40.28
C THR A 184 0.26 33.61 -39.61
N LEU A 185 1.40 33.12 -40.08
CA LEU A 185 2.08 31.97 -39.48
C LEU A 185 2.62 32.30 -38.10
N VAL A 186 3.27 33.46 -37.93
CA VAL A 186 3.80 33.94 -36.65
C VAL A 186 2.67 34.19 -35.66
N SER A 187 1.55 34.79 -36.10
CA SER A 187 0.39 35.01 -35.24
C SER A 187 -0.23 33.67 -34.79
N ARG A 188 -0.37 32.71 -35.71
CA ARG A 188 -0.92 31.39 -35.42
C ARG A 188 0.00 30.60 -34.48
N SER A 189 1.30 30.56 -34.76
CA SER A 189 2.26 29.83 -33.94
C SER A 189 2.36 30.43 -32.53
N GLY A 190 2.32 31.76 -32.41
CA GLY A 190 2.27 32.45 -31.11
C GLY A 190 1.02 32.11 -30.30
N CYS A 191 -0.16 32.05 -30.93
CA CYS A 191 -1.40 31.67 -30.25
C CYS A 191 -1.37 30.22 -29.77
N VAL A 192 -0.96 29.28 -30.65
CA VAL A 192 -0.87 27.85 -30.30
C VAL A 192 0.15 27.64 -29.19
N PHE A 193 1.31 28.30 -29.28
CA PHE A 193 2.33 28.23 -28.23
C PHE A 193 1.79 28.76 -26.90
N GLN A 194 1.06 29.88 -26.91
CA GLN A 194 0.49 30.46 -25.69
C GLN A 194 -0.57 29.55 -25.07
N GLU A 195 -1.42 28.90 -25.88
CA GLU A 195 -2.42 27.94 -25.42
C GLU A 195 -1.77 26.71 -24.80
N LEU A 196 -0.83 26.09 -25.50
CA LEU A 196 -0.04 24.97 -24.98
C LEU A 196 0.73 25.33 -23.71
N GLN A 197 1.28 26.55 -23.63
CA GLN A 197 1.96 27.03 -22.43
C GLN A 197 0.99 27.14 -21.26
N LYS A 198 -0.22 27.68 -21.46
CA LYS A 198 -1.25 27.76 -20.42
C LYS A 198 -1.65 26.37 -19.95
N GLU A 199 -1.96 25.45 -20.86
CA GLU A 199 -2.28 24.06 -20.52
C GLU A 199 -1.15 23.39 -19.72
N ASN A 200 0.10 23.57 -20.16
CA ASN A 200 1.26 23.04 -19.45
C ASN A 200 1.38 23.59 -18.02
N THR A 201 1.11 24.88 -17.83
CA THR A 201 1.11 25.48 -16.48
C THR A 201 -0.01 24.93 -15.60
N VAL A 202 -1.21 24.73 -16.15
CA VAL A 202 -2.35 24.15 -15.42
C VAL A 202 -2.06 22.70 -15.03
N LEU A 203 -1.56 21.88 -15.97
CA LEU A 203 -1.18 20.49 -15.69
C LEU A 203 -0.09 20.40 -14.62
N LYS A 204 0.93 21.26 -14.67
CA LYS A 204 1.97 21.34 -13.63
C LYS A 204 1.38 21.70 -12.27
N GLN A 205 0.45 22.65 -12.22
CA GLN A 205 -0.23 23.02 -10.97
C GLN A 205 -1.07 21.87 -10.41
N GLN A 206 -1.82 21.17 -11.27
CA GLN A 206 -2.62 20.01 -10.87
C GLN A 206 -1.75 18.88 -10.31
N ILE A 207 -0.63 18.58 -10.96
CA ILE A 207 0.35 17.59 -10.45
C ILE A 207 0.87 18.01 -9.08
N GLN A 208 1.24 19.28 -8.88
CA GLN A 208 1.68 19.75 -7.57
C GLN A 208 0.58 19.63 -6.50
N THR A 209 -0.68 19.91 -6.85
CA THR A 209 -1.82 19.74 -5.92
C THR A 209 -1.99 18.28 -5.54
N LEU A 210 -1.98 17.36 -6.50
CA LEU A 210 -2.06 15.92 -6.24
C LEU A 210 -0.91 15.42 -5.36
N ILE A 211 0.31 15.95 -5.54
CA ILE A 211 1.45 15.61 -4.68
C ILE A 211 1.21 16.07 -3.23
N ARG A 212 0.70 17.29 -3.03
CA ARG A 212 0.38 17.80 -1.69
C ARG A 212 -0.73 16.97 -1.03
N GLU A 213 -1.79 16.65 -1.77
CA GLU A 213 -2.89 15.81 -1.28
C GLU A 213 -2.41 14.40 -0.95
N ASN A 214 -1.58 13.78 -1.80
CA ASN A 214 -0.98 12.47 -1.52
C ASN A 214 -0.15 12.48 -0.24
N HIS A 215 0.58 13.57 0.01
CA HIS A 215 1.33 13.74 1.25
C HIS A 215 0.41 13.85 2.48
N VAL A 216 -0.67 14.63 2.39
CA VAL A 216 -1.69 14.72 3.45
C VAL A 216 -2.33 13.36 3.72
N LEU A 217 -2.69 12.62 2.68
CA LEU A 217 -3.25 11.28 2.80
C LEU A 217 -2.27 10.30 3.45
N LYS A 218 -1.00 10.31 3.05
CA LYS A 218 0.04 9.50 3.71
C LYS A 218 0.15 9.81 5.20
N ARG A 219 0.14 11.10 5.58
CA ARG A 219 0.15 11.51 6.99
C ARG A 219 -1.11 11.07 7.74
N ALA A 220 -2.27 11.16 7.12
CA ALA A 220 -3.52 10.70 7.72
C ALA A 220 -3.49 9.18 7.97
N VAL A 221 -3.00 8.39 7.01
CA VAL A 221 -2.86 6.93 7.14
C VAL A 221 -1.90 6.56 8.25
N THR A 222 -0.75 7.24 8.38
CA THR A 222 0.19 6.95 9.48
C THR A 222 -0.44 7.24 10.84
N ILE A 223 -1.16 8.36 10.98
CA ILE A 223 -1.86 8.70 12.24
C ILE A 223 -2.97 7.68 12.53
N GLN A 224 -3.70 7.23 11.51
CA GLN A 224 -4.75 6.24 11.69
C GLN A 224 -4.17 4.90 12.13
N HIS A 225 -3.03 4.49 11.57
CA HIS A 225 -2.33 3.28 11.97
C HIS A 225 -1.82 3.35 13.42
N GLU A 226 -1.23 4.47 13.82
CA GLU A 226 -0.79 4.71 15.20
C GLU A 226 -1.96 4.60 16.19
N ARG A 227 -3.08 5.27 15.90
CA ARG A 227 -4.30 5.19 16.74
C ARG A 227 -4.87 3.78 16.82
N GLN A 228 -4.85 3.04 15.71
CA GLN A 228 -5.31 1.65 15.68
C GLN A 228 -4.44 0.78 16.60
N LEU A 229 -3.12 0.96 16.55
CA LEU A 229 -2.19 0.24 17.41
C LEU A 229 -2.41 0.56 18.90
N GLU A 230 -2.63 1.84 19.23
CA GLU A 230 -2.98 2.26 20.60
C GLU A 230 -4.30 1.63 21.08
N HIS A 231 -5.31 1.56 20.22
CA HIS A 231 -6.57 0.90 20.53
C HIS A 231 -6.41 -0.60 20.78
N GLU A 232 -5.59 -1.28 19.99
CA GLU A 232 -5.29 -2.71 20.18
C GLU A 232 -4.55 -2.95 21.50
N ASN A 233 -3.55 -2.13 21.83
CA ASN A 233 -2.85 -2.19 23.11
C ASN A 233 -3.79 -1.95 24.29
N CYS A 234 -4.62 -0.90 24.22
CA CYS A 234 -5.61 -0.59 25.24
C CYS A 234 -6.63 -1.74 25.40
N ALA A 235 -7.07 -2.36 24.30
CA ALA A 235 -7.97 -3.51 24.34
C ALA A 235 -7.33 -4.72 25.06
N GLN A 236 -6.04 -4.98 24.83
CA GLN A 236 -5.30 -6.02 25.54
C GLN A 236 -5.20 -5.72 27.04
N GLU A 237 -4.84 -4.48 27.41
CA GLU A 237 -4.79 -4.05 28.81
C GLU A 237 -6.16 -4.17 29.52
N VAL A 238 -7.24 -3.79 28.84
CA VAL A 238 -8.59 -3.98 29.37
C VAL A 238 -8.90 -5.46 29.57
N GLN A 239 -8.45 -6.34 28.68
CA GLN A 239 -8.64 -7.78 28.82
C GLN A 239 -7.85 -8.35 30.01
N THR A 240 -6.61 -7.93 30.21
CA THR A 240 -5.80 -8.37 31.36
C THR A 240 -6.40 -7.89 32.69
N LEU A 241 -6.87 -6.63 32.74
CA LEU A 241 -7.55 -6.09 33.92
C LEU A 241 -8.86 -6.82 34.22
N LYS A 242 -9.65 -7.16 33.19
CA LYS A 242 -10.87 -7.97 33.38
C LYS A 242 -10.55 -9.33 34.01
N GLN A 243 -9.50 -10.01 33.54
CA GLN A 243 -9.07 -11.28 34.13
C GLN A 243 -8.65 -11.11 35.59
N LEU A 244 -7.87 -10.06 35.90
CA LEU A 244 -7.43 -9.76 37.26
C LEU A 244 -8.61 -9.46 38.20
N VAL A 245 -9.61 -8.72 37.73
CA VAL A 245 -10.84 -8.44 38.49
C VAL A 245 -11.59 -9.72 38.80
N VAL A 246 -11.74 -10.63 37.84
CA VAL A 246 -12.38 -11.94 38.08
C VAL A 246 -11.59 -12.75 39.11
N GLN A 247 -10.26 -12.77 39.01
CA GLN A 247 -9.41 -13.45 40.01
C GLN A 247 -9.61 -12.89 41.42
N TYR A 248 -9.67 -11.57 41.59
CA TYR A 248 -9.92 -10.97 42.90
C TYR A 248 -11.34 -11.25 43.41
N GLN A 249 -12.35 -11.25 42.54
CA GLN A 249 -13.71 -11.63 42.92
C GLN A 249 -13.78 -13.08 43.44
N ASP A 250 -13.06 -14.01 42.80
CA ASP A 250 -13.01 -15.41 43.24
C ASP A 250 -12.26 -15.58 44.56
N GLN A 251 -11.17 -14.83 44.77
CA GLN A 251 -10.45 -14.80 46.05
C GLN A 251 -11.34 -14.30 47.19
N VAL A 252 -12.07 -13.20 46.97
CA VAL A 252 -13.02 -12.67 47.96
C VAL A 252 -14.09 -13.70 48.29
N ARG A 253 -14.73 -14.31 47.29
CA ARG A 253 -15.73 -15.36 47.50
C ARG A 253 -15.18 -16.54 48.30
N THR A 254 -13.95 -16.95 48.02
CA THR A 254 -13.28 -18.04 48.76
C THR A 254 -13.03 -17.66 50.22
N LEU A 255 -12.56 -16.45 50.48
CA LEU A 255 -12.33 -15.96 51.84
C LEU A 255 -13.64 -15.80 52.62
N GLU A 256 -14.71 -15.33 51.98
CA GLU A 256 -16.05 -15.25 52.57
C GLU A 256 -16.56 -16.63 52.99
N LEU A 257 -16.44 -17.63 52.12
CA LEU A 257 -16.82 -19.02 52.43
C LEU A 257 -16.00 -19.60 53.58
N ASN A 258 -14.68 -19.37 53.59
CA ASN A 258 -13.80 -19.82 54.67
C ASN A 258 -14.16 -19.15 56.01
N ASN A 259 -14.40 -17.84 56.00
CA ASN A 259 -14.78 -17.10 57.21
C ASN A 259 -16.14 -17.58 57.77
N TYR A 260 -17.11 -17.83 56.88
CA TYR A 260 -18.40 -18.40 57.27
C TYR A 260 -18.25 -19.79 57.89
N SER A 261 -17.46 -20.68 57.27
CA SER A 261 -17.18 -22.03 57.77
C SER A 261 -16.53 -21.98 59.16
N LEU A 262 -15.49 -21.15 59.34
CA LEU A 262 -14.84 -20.94 60.62
C LEU A 262 -15.80 -20.40 61.68
N SER A 263 -16.61 -19.40 61.35
CA SER A 263 -17.62 -18.83 62.24
C SER A 263 -18.66 -19.87 62.68
N LEU A 264 -19.09 -20.76 61.77
CA LEU A 264 -20.02 -21.85 62.07
C LEU A 264 -19.37 -22.89 63.01
N HIS A 265 -18.12 -23.27 62.75
CA HIS A 265 -17.36 -24.18 63.61
C HIS A 265 -17.13 -23.60 65.01
N LEU A 266 -16.77 -22.32 65.12
CA LEU A 266 -16.60 -21.62 66.40
C LEU A 266 -17.90 -21.61 67.21
N ARG A 267 -19.03 -21.28 66.59
CA ARG A 267 -20.34 -21.31 67.25
C ARG A 267 -20.67 -22.70 67.78
N ARG A 268 -20.46 -23.74 66.96
CA ARG A 268 -20.72 -25.13 67.36
C ARG A 268 -19.83 -25.59 68.52
N ALA A 269 -18.57 -25.15 68.55
CA ALA A 269 -17.66 -25.41 69.66
C ALA A 269 -18.11 -24.72 70.97
N GLN A 270 -18.63 -23.49 70.87
CA GLN A 270 -19.18 -22.74 72.01
C GLN A 270 -20.49 -23.34 72.55
N GLU A 271 -21.37 -23.83 71.67
CA GLU A 271 -22.63 -24.49 72.05
C GLU A 271 -22.40 -25.88 72.67
N GLY A 272 -21.36 -26.60 72.23
CA GLY A 272 -20.94 -27.89 72.81
C GLY A 272 -20.15 -27.76 74.12
N SER A 273 -19.62 -26.58 74.45
CA SER A 273 -18.96 -26.30 75.72
C SER A 273 -19.98 -25.95 76.80
N SER A 274 -20.51 -26.96 77.48
CA SER A 274 -21.23 -26.83 78.76
C SER A 274 -20.25 -26.48 79.91
N MET A 275 -19.60 -25.33 79.84
CA MET A 275 -18.87 -24.77 80.99
C MET A 275 -19.22 -23.30 81.16
N PRO A 276 -20.14 -22.97 82.09
CA PRO A 276 -20.43 -21.60 82.47
C PRO A 276 -19.21 -20.98 83.18
N GLY A 277 -18.64 -19.94 82.59
CA GLY A 277 -18.02 -18.84 83.35
C GLY A 277 -16.87 -19.17 84.32
N ARG A 278 -15.86 -19.94 83.91
CA ARG A 278 -14.55 -19.92 84.61
C ARG A 278 -13.43 -19.52 83.65
N PHE A 279 -13.34 -18.22 83.39
CA PHE A 279 -12.03 -17.62 83.19
C PHE A 279 -11.37 -17.57 84.57
N HIS A 280 -10.15 -18.09 84.69
CA HIS A 280 -9.32 -17.84 85.85
C HIS A 280 -8.88 -16.37 85.81
N PRO A 281 -9.29 -15.50 86.76
CA PRO A 281 -8.51 -14.31 87.04
C PRO A 281 -7.20 -14.79 87.65
N ASP A 282 -6.12 -14.07 87.40
CA ASP A 282 -4.76 -14.34 87.89
C ASP A 282 -3.97 -15.36 87.07
N VAL A 283 -3.56 -14.93 85.88
CA VAL A 283 -2.20 -15.21 85.41
C VAL A 283 -1.59 -13.86 85.05
N PHE A 284 -0.66 -13.43 85.89
CA PHE A 284 0.18 -12.24 85.75
C PHE A 284 1.19 -12.39 84.60
#